data_AF-A0A645E741-F1
#
_entry.id   AF-A0A645E741-F1
#
_cell.length_a   1.000
_cell.length_b   1.000
_cell.length_c   1.000
_cell.angle_alpha   90.00
_cell.angle_beta   90.00
_cell.angle_gamma   90.00
#
_symmetry.space_group_name_H-M   'P 1'
#
loop_
_entity.id
_entity.type
_entity.pdbx_description
1 polymer ?
#
loop_
_entity_poly.entity_id
_entity_poly.type
_entity_poly.pdbx_seq_one_letter_code
_entity_poly.pdbx_strand_id
1 'polypeptide(L)'
;MEDLNELQKSIPSGGSATSTIADSQGVVSDNKLSYEAQKELNKKIKKMEKQVADCEKAIEELESAIAIVETKMGTVEGASDMSLYEQHQKLKMQLDRTVEEWEQSSIELDEIKTNG
;
A
#
# COMPACT_ATOMS: atom_id res chain seq x y z
N MET A 1 4.50 17.26 -8.95
CA MET A 1 3.96 16.05 -9.61
C MET A 1 3.66 16.48 -11.02
N GLU A 2 4.73 16.75 -11.75
CA GLU A 2 4.69 17.19 -13.13
C GLU A 2 5.25 16.03 -13.94
N ASP A 3 4.39 15.34 -14.69
CA ASP A 3 4.91 14.63 -15.84
C ASP A 3 3.93 14.61 -17.02
N LEU A 4 4.44 15.17 -18.11
CA LEU A 4 4.21 14.80 -19.50
C LEU A 4 2.80 14.90 -20.11
N ASN A 5 2.15 16.06 -19.98
CA ASN A 5 1.11 16.45 -20.97
C ASN A 5 1.34 17.85 -21.60
N GLU A 6 2.48 18.49 -21.33
CA GLU A 6 2.78 19.83 -21.88
C GLU A 6 3.51 19.82 -23.23
N LEU A 7 4.00 18.67 -23.72
CA LEU A 7 4.74 18.61 -24.99
C LEU A 7 3.84 18.42 -26.24
N GLN A 8 2.57 18.84 -26.18
CA GLN A 8 1.70 18.89 -27.37
C GLN A 8 1.49 20.32 -27.89
N LYS A 9 2.21 21.31 -27.36
CA LYS A 9 2.07 22.72 -27.75
C LYS A 9 3.38 23.41 -28.11
N SER A 10 4.07 22.93 -29.13
CA SER A 10 5.04 23.74 -29.89
C SER A 10 5.43 22.95 -31.14
N ILE A 11 4.93 23.22 -32.35
CA ILE A 11 5.46 24.20 -33.35
C ILE A 11 4.78 23.84 -34.71
N PRO A 12 4.68 24.76 -35.70
CA PRO A 12 3.45 25.01 -36.46
C PRO A 12 3.39 24.42 -37.88
N SER A 13 2.20 24.61 -38.48
CA SER A 13 1.85 24.54 -39.90
C SER A 13 3.00 24.84 -40.90
N GLY A 14 3.18 23.96 -41.88
CA GLY A 14 3.84 24.30 -43.14
C GLY A 14 4.56 23.16 -43.87
N GLY A 15 3.90 22.59 -44.89
CA GLY A 15 4.55 22.27 -46.17
C GLY A 15 5.35 20.97 -46.35
N SER A 16 4.87 20.19 -47.33
CA SER A 16 5.63 19.33 -48.25
C SER A 16 5.97 17.89 -47.85
N ALA A 17 5.58 17.00 -48.76
CA ALA A 17 5.78 15.56 -48.74
C ALA A 17 7.27 15.18 -48.76
N THR A 18 7.64 14.16 -47.97
CA THR A 18 8.58 13.08 -48.33
C THR A 18 8.54 11.99 -47.25
N SER A 19 8.51 10.75 -47.73
CA SER A 19 8.51 9.48 -46.99
C SER A 19 9.41 9.41 -45.76
N THR A 20 8.81 9.06 -44.62
CA THR A 20 9.43 8.22 -43.55
C THR A 20 8.31 7.50 -42.79
N ILE A 21 7.69 6.50 -43.41
CA ILE A 21 6.81 5.53 -42.73
C ILE A 21 7.69 4.35 -42.34
N ALA A 22 8.55 4.50 -41.34
CA ALA A 22 9.37 3.40 -40.83
C ALA A 22 9.97 3.69 -39.45
N ASP A 23 9.27 4.33 -38.51
CA ASP A 23 9.64 4.26 -37.09
C ASP A 23 8.49 4.75 -36.18
N SER A 24 7.34 4.09 -36.24
CA SER A 24 6.22 4.40 -35.32
C SER A 24 5.51 3.17 -34.79
N GLN A 25 5.95 1.96 -35.16
CA GLN A 25 5.40 0.73 -34.58
C GLN A 25 6.11 0.30 -33.29
N GLY A 26 7.41 0.58 -33.12
CA GLY A 26 8.13 0.28 -31.86
C GLY A 26 7.74 1.21 -30.71
N VAL A 27 7.67 2.52 -30.98
CA VAL A 27 7.37 3.54 -29.96
C VAL A 27 5.96 3.41 -29.37
N VAL A 28 4.99 2.92 -30.14
CA VAL A 28 3.60 2.71 -29.65
C VAL A 28 3.48 1.41 -28.86
N SER A 29 4.20 0.34 -29.24
CA SER A 29 4.22 -0.89 -28.45
C SER A 29 4.93 -0.72 -27.12
N ASP A 30 6.07 -0.01 -27.09
CA ASP A 30 6.82 0.25 -25.86
C ASP A 30 6.05 1.19 -24.90
N ASN A 31 5.37 2.22 -25.44
CA ASN A 31 4.49 3.07 -24.64
C ASN A 31 3.27 2.30 -24.09
N LYS A 32 2.73 1.34 -24.86
CA LYS A 32 1.62 0.50 -24.40
C LYS A 32 2.06 -0.49 -23.32
N LEU A 33 3.24 -1.10 -23.47
CA LEU A 33 3.87 -1.94 -22.45
C LEU A 33 4.15 -1.15 -21.17
N SER A 34 4.63 0.09 -21.30
CA SER A 34 4.85 0.99 -20.15
C SER A 34 3.54 1.35 -19.44
N TYR A 35 2.46 1.62 -20.19
CA TYR A 35 1.16 1.91 -19.58
C TYR A 35 0.55 0.71 -18.84
N GLU A 36 0.65 -0.50 -19.40
CA GLU A 36 0.20 -1.71 -18.72
C GLU A 36 1.05 -2.01 -17.48
N ALA A 37 2.38 -1.85 -17.56
CA ALA A 37 3.28 -1.99 -16.42
C ALA A 37 2.99 -0.97 -15.31
N GLN A 38 2.80 0.31 -15.66
CA GLN A 38 2.43 1.37 -14.72
C GLN A 38 1.07 1.11 -14.08
N LYS A 39 0.09 0.61 -14.85
CA LYS A 39 -1.23 0.27 -14.32
C LYS A 39 -1.15 -0.86 -13.29
N GLU A 40 -0.37 -1.90 -13.56
CA GLU A 40 -0.17 -3.00 -12.60
C GLU A 40 0.61 -2.55 -11.36
N LEU A 41 1.63 -1.69 -11.52
CA LEU A 41 2.34 -1.06 -10.40
C LEU A 41 1.38 -0.25 -9.51
N ASN A 42 0.58 0.63 -10.11
CA ASN A 42 -0.40 1.45 -9.40
C ASN A 42 -1.46 0.60 -8.67
N LYS A 43 -1.88 -0.54 -9.24
CA LYS A 43 -2.76 -1.48 -8.54
C LYS A 43 -2.06 -2.10 -7.33
N LYS A 44 -0.79 -2.49 -7.47
CA LYS A 44 0.01 -3.06 -6.37
C LYS A 44 0.15 -2.04 -5.24
N ILE A 45 0.50 -0.80 -5.56
CA ILE A 45 0.58 0.32 -4.59
C ILE A 45 -0.73 0.46 -3.82
N LYS A 46 -1.87 0.61 -4.53
CA LYS A 46 -3.19 0.77 -3.87
C LYS A 46 -3.56 -0.39 -2.97
N LYS A 47 -3.21 -1.62 -3.36
CA LYS A 47 -3.45 -2.81 -2.54
C LYS A 47 -2.63 -2.76 -1.25
N MET A 48 -1.34 -2.43 -1.36
CA MET A 48 -0.44 -2.37 -0.21
C MET A 48 -0.81 -1.20 0.72
N GLU A 49 -1.15 -0.02 0.19
CA GLU A 49 -1.65 1.11 0.98
C GLU A 49 -2.90 0.74 1.76
N LYS A 50 -3.84 0.02 1.12
CA LYS A 50 -5.02 -0.48 1.81
C LYS A 50 -4.65 -1.49 2.91
N GLN A 51 -3.71 -2.40 2.66
CA GLN A 51 -3.28 -3.38 3.65
C GLN A 51 -2.63 -2.70 4.86
N VAL A 52 -1.78 -1.68 4.63
CA VAL A 52 -1.20 -0.86 5.71
C VAL A 52 -2.30 -0.21 6.54
N ALA A 53 -3.27 0.47 5.90
CA ALA A 53 -4.38 1.11 6.61
C ALA A 53 -5.28 0.11 7.37
N ASP A 54 -5.54 -1.07 6.79
CA ASP A 54 -6.32 -2.12 7.44
C ASP A 54 -5.56 -2.69 8.67
N CYS A 55 -4.22 -2.82 8.60
CA CYS A 55 -3.40 -3.23 9.73
C CYS A 55 -3.35 -2.16 10.84
N GLU A 56 -3.20 -0.88 10.49
CA GLU A 56 -3.22 0.23 11.45
C GLU A 56 -4.53 0.25 12.25
N LYS A 57 -5.66 0.06 11.56
CA LYS A 57 -6.97 -0.04 12.21
C LYS A 57 -7.08 -1.26 13.12
N ALA A 58 -6.56 -2.41 12.68
CA ALA A 58 -6.57 -3.63 13.49
C ALA A 58 -5.68 -3.49 14.74
N ILE A 59 -4.53 -2.82 14.64
CA ILE A 59 -3.66 -2.49 15.77
C ILE A 59 -4.42 -1.65 16.79
N GLU A 60 -5.06 -0.55 16.37
CA GLU A 60 -5.85 0.33 17.25
C GLU A 60 -6.98 -0.44 17.96
N GLU A 61 -7.70 -1.30 17.24
CA GLU A 61 -8.76 -2.13 17.81
C GLU A 61 -8.22 -3.16 18.82
N LEU A 62 -7.08 -3.79 18.53
CA LEU A 62 -6.42 -4.75 19.42
C LEU A 62 -5.87 -4.07 20.68
N GLU A 63 -5.23 -2.91 20.56
CA GLU A 63 -4.76 -2.12 21.70
C GLU A 63 -5.91 -1.70 22.61
N SER A 64 -7.02 -1.24 22.03
CA SER A 64 -8.24 -0.91 22.78
C SER A 64 -8.82 -2.14 23.50
N ALA A 65 -8.89 -3.29 22.83
CA ALA A 65 -9.35 -4.54 23.42
C ALA A 65 -8.43 -4.99 24.58
N ILE A 66 -7.11 -4.88 24.42
CA ILE A 66 -6.12 -5.16 25.47
C ILE A 66 -6.36 -4.25 26.68
N ALA A 67 -6.52 -2.95 26.48
CA ALA A 67 -6.77 -2.01 27.58
C ALA A 67 -8.04 -2.33 28.37
N ILE A 68 -9.11 -2.78 27.68
CA ILE A 68 -10.35 -3.23 28.32
C ILE A 68 -10.11 -4.47 29.17
N VAL A 69 -9.37 -5.45 28.64
CA VAL A 69 -9.06 -6.70 29.37
C VAL A 69 -8.15 -6.41 30.56
N GLU A 70 -7.11 -5.59 30.40
CA GLU A 70 -6.20 -5.17 31.48
C GLU A 70 -6.94 -4.42 32.59
N THR A 71 -7.91 -3.57 32.23
CA THR A 71 -8.78 -2.90 33.21
C THR A 71 -9.57 -3.90 34.05
N LYS A 72 -10.12 -4.96 33.42
CA LYS A 72 -10.84 -6.03 34.12
C LYS A 72 -9.90 -6.85 35.00
N MET A 73 -8.70 -7.17 34.53
CA MET A 73 -7.69 -7.90 35.29
C MET A 73 -7.19 -7.12 36.52
N GLY A 74 -7.21 -5.79 36.46
CA GLY A 74 -6.88 -4.92 37.60
C GLY A 74 -7.92 -4.92 38.73
N THR A 75 -9.07 -5.57 38.55
CA THR A 75 -10.10 -5.71 39.58
C THR A 75 -9.83 -6.91 40.50
N VAL A 76 -10.34 -6.88 41.74
CA VAL A 76 -10.18 -7.98 42.70
C VAL A 76 -10.78 -9.29 42.20
N GLU A 77 -11.91 -9.22 41.48
CA GLU A 77 -12.55 -10.39 40.88
C GLU A 77 -11.76 -10.89 39.66
N GLY A 78 -11.34 -9.97 38.77
CA GLY A 78 -10.58 -10.32 37.57
C GLY A 78 -9.18 -10.86 37.83
N ALA A 79 -8.54 -10.52 38.95
CA ALA A 79 -7.25 -11.07 39.34
C ALA A 79 -7.28 -12.59 39.58
N SER A 80 -8.47 -13.15 39.89
CA SER A 80 -8.68 -14.59 40.09
C SER A 80 -9.18 -15.31 38.83
N ASP A 81 -9.52 -14.58 37.77
CA ASP A 81 -10.05 -15.13 36.53
C ASP A 81 -8.92 -15.39 35.51
N MET A 82 -8.48 -16.65 35.47
CA MET A 82 -7.44 -17.11 34.54
C MET A 82 -7.82 -16.93 33.06
N SER A 83 -9.11 -16.87 32.73
CA SER A 83 -9.56 -16.70 31.33
C SER A 83 -9.24 -15.30 30.79
N LEU A 84 -9.22 -14.27 31.66
CA LEU A 84 -8.82 -12.92 31.28
C LEU A 84 -7.33 -12.85 30.92
N TYR A 85 -6.48 -13.59 31.65
CA TYR A 85 -5.05 -13.70 31.32
C TYR A 85 -4.83 -14.41 29.98
N GLU A 86 -5.51 -15.52 29.73
CA GLU A 86 -5.43 -16.22 28.43
C GLU A 86 -5.89 -15.33 27.27
N GLN A 87 -7.00 -14.60 27.46
CA GLN A 87 -7.49 -13.65 26.47
C GLN A 87 -6.48 -12.52 26.21
N HIS A 88 -5.90 -11.96 27.27
CA HIS A 88 -4.88 -10.92 27.18
C HIS A 88 -3.64 -11.39 26.42
N GLN A 89 -3.12 -12.57 26.74
CA GLN A 89 -1.99 -13.16 26.03
C GLN A 89 -2.30 -13.38 24.56
N LYS A 90 -3.49 -13.90 24.24
CA LYS A 90 -3.91 -14.10 22.85
C LYS A 90 -4.02 -12.77 22.09
N LEU A 91 -4.59 -11.73 22.71
CA LEU A 91 -4.68 -10.40 22.10
C LEU A 91 -3.30 -9.79 21.87
N LYS A 92 -2.36 -9.93 22.83
CA LYS A 92 -0.97 -9.49 22.64
C LYS A 92 -0.28 -10.21 21.48
N MET A 93 -0.41 -11.54 21.39
CA MET A 93 0.15 -12.30 20.26
C MET A 93 -0.47 -11.88 18.91
N GLN A 94 -1.75 -11.53 18.89
CA GLN A 94 -2.40 -11.00 17.68
C GLN A 94 -1.86 -9.62 17.33
N LEU A 95 -1.72 -8.75 18.31
CA LEU A 95 -1.14 -7.41 18.14
C LEU A 95 0.28 -7.51 17.57
N ASP A 96 1.15 -8.31 18.18
CA ASP A 96 2.54 -8.50 17.73
C ASP A 96 2.58 -8.93 16.26
N ARG A 97 1.75 -9.92 15.89
CA ARG A 97 1.65 -10.39 14.50
C ARG A 97 1.15 -9.30 13.54
N THR A 98 0.14 -8.52 13.95
CA THR A 98 -0.40 -7.46 13.09
C THR A 98 0.59 -6.32 12.92
N VAL A 99 1.38 -6.00 13.95
CA VAL A 99 2.49 -5.04 13.87
C VAL A 99 3.56 -5.55 12.90
N GLU A 100 3.98 -6.81 12.99
CA GLU A 100 4.92 -7.41 12.03
C GLU A 100 4.39 -7.34 10.58
N GLU A 101 3.10 -7.63 10.38
CA GLU A 101 2.46 -7.53 9.06
C GLU A 101 2.42 -6.09 8.54
N TRP A 102 2.11 -5.12 9.41
CA TRP A 102 2.13 -3.71 9.06
C TRP A 102 3.54 -3.25 8.68
N GLU A 103 4.57 -3.64 9.43
CA GLU A 103 5.97 -3.32 9.15
C GLU A 103 6.39 -3.87 7.78
N GLN A 104 6.11 -5.16 7.53
CA GLN A 104 6.43 -5.80 6.26
C GLN A 104 5.69 -5.16 5.08
N SER A 105 4.40 -4.84 5.26
CA SER A 105 3.58 -4.19 4.24
C SER A 105 4.04 -2.77 3.94
N SER A 106 4.51 -2.05 4.96
CA SER A 106 5.04 -0.69 4.83
C SER A 106 6.40 -0.68 4.11
N ILE A 107 7.29 -1.63 4.45
CA ILE A 107 8.57 -1.81 3.74
C ILE A 107 8.31 -2.15 2.27
N GLU A 108 7.46 -3.14 1.98
CA GLU A 108 7.17 -3.51 0.58
C GLU A 108 6.50 -2.35 -0.18
N LEU A 109 5.60 -1.60 0.45
CA LEU A 109 5.01 -0.41 -0.15
C LEU A 109 6.07 0.65 -0.51
N ASP A 110 7.00 0.91 0.40
CA ASP A 110 8.09 1.86 0.19
C ASP A 110 9.04 1.40 -0.93
N GLU A 111 9.37 0.11 -0.97
CA GLU A 111 10.16 -0.50 -2.04
C GLU A 111 9.46 -0.36 -3.40
N ILE A 112 8.15 -0.61 -3.49
CA ILE A 112 7.38 -0.46 -4.74
C ILE A 112 7.34 1.00 -5.17
N LYS A 113 7.21 1.95 -4.23
CA LYS A 113 7.18 3.38 -4.53
C LYS A 113 8.54 3.95 -4.91
N THR A 114 9.61 3.41 -4.36
CA THR A 114 10.99 3.87 -4.61
C THR A 114 11.60 3.25 -5.86
N ASN A 115 11.24 2.00 -6.18
CA ASN A 115 11.74 1.29 -7.37
C ASN A 115 10.80 1.37 -8.59
N GLY A 116 9.66 2.04 -8.44
CA GLY A 116 8.58 2.14 -9.45
C GLY A 116 8.65 3.36 -10.34
#